data_AF-A0A445C6F0-F1
#
_entry.id   AF-A0A445C6F0-F1
#
_cell.length_a   1.000
_cell.length_b   1.000
_cell.length_c   1.000
_cell.angle_alpha   90.00
_cell.angle_beta   90.00
_cell.angle_gamma   90.00
#
_symmetry.space_group_name_H-M   'P 1'
#
loop_
_entity.id
_entity.type
_entity.pdbx_description
1 polymer ?
#
loop_
_entity_poly.entity_id
_entity_poly.type
_entity_poly.pdbx_seq_one_letter_code
_entity_poly.pdbx_strand_id
1 'polypeptide(L)'
;MSLLSFFTFFIFFFFTPTLASTEFDFGTLTLSSLKLLGDAHLNNGTVSLTRDLPVPNSGSGRALYSRPVRFRQPGNHSPASFRTFFSFSVTNLNPSSIGGGLAFVLSPDDDSLGDAGGSLGLAATATKFVAVEFDTLMDAEFKDINGNHVGVDLNSMVSAKVFDLGFINVDLKSGDTVNAWIEFDGSTTVLTVWVSYSNLKPKDPILTMNLDADRYFNDFMYVGFSGSTQGSTETHSVEWWSFSSFFPSPLPWSHRRKILLGVASALAYLHQECENQVIHRDIKTSNIMLDEGFNARLGDFGLARQTEHDKSPDATVAAGTMGYLAPEYLLTGKATEKTDVFSYGAVVLEVASGRRPIEKDATGAGKGGVSSNLVEWVWTLHREGRLLLAADPRLENEFDEAEMRRVLMVGLACSNSDPLARPSMRSVVQMLVGDAEVPIVPTTKPNTGLSTSHSQLLLSLQDSVSDIDGIITISTSTSENSFSGIDIV
;
A
#
# COMPACT_ATOMS: atom_id res chain seq x y z
N MET A 1 -30.49 10.07 60.87
CA MET A 1 -29.98 10.97 59.81
C MET A 1 -28.92 10.21 59.04
N SER A 2 -29.28 9.63 57.89
CA SER A 2 -28.32 8.98 56.98
C SER A 2 -27.78 10.03 56.00
N LEU A 3 -26.46 10.11 55.86
CA LEU A 3 -25.81 10.82 54.76
C LEU A 3 -25.64 9.85 53.59
N LEU A 4 -26.27 10.18 52.46
CA LEU A 4 -26.06 9.52 51.17
C LEU A 4 -24.94 10.29 50.45
N SER A 5 -23.79 9.64 50.23
CA SER A 5 -22.68 10.19 49.46
C SER A 5 -22.95 10.02 47.96
N PHE A 6 -23.17 11.11 47.23
CA PHE A 6 -23.25 11.11 45.77
C PHE A 6 -21.82 11.09 45.19
N PHE A 7 -21.43 9.97 44.58
CA PHE A 7 -20.25 9.90 43.73
C PHE A 7 -20.66 10.35 42.32
N THR A 8 -20.24 11.54 41.90
CA THR A 8 -20.37 12.00 40.52
C THR A 8 -19.33 11.28 39.67
N PHE A 9 -19.76 10.30 38.88
CA PHE A 9 -18.94 9.63 37.88
C PHE A 9 -18.78 10.58 36.68
N PHE A 10 -17.62 11.23 36.56
CA PHE A 10 -17.26 11.91 35.31
C PHE A 10 -16.94 10.83 34.28
N ILE A 11 -17.90 10.55 33.40
CA ILE A 11 -17.63 9.81 32.16
C ILE A 11 -16.81 10.75 31.28
N PHE A 12 -15.49 10.59 31.29
CA PHE A 12 -14.65 11.08 30.22
C PHE A 12 -14.98 10.26 28.98
N PHE A 13 -15.77 10.84 28.07
CA PHE A 13 -15.79 10.38 26.69
C PHE A 13 -14.40 10.65 26.14
N PHE A 14 -13.55 9.63 26.08
CA PHE A 14 -12.43 9.61 25.16
C PHE A 14 -13.04 9.65 23.76
N PHE A 15 -13.18 10.86 23.21
CA PHE A 15 -13.31 11.02 21.76
C PHE A 15 -12.00 10.50 21.19
N THR A 16 -11.99 9.28 20.68
CA THR A 16 -11.02 8.94 19.63
C THR A 16 -11.33 9.91 18.49
N PRO A 17 -10.40 10.79 18.09
CA PRO A 17 -10.63 11.59 16.91
C PRO A 17 -10.82 10.60 15.77
N THR A 18 -12.00 10.55 15.18
CA THR A 18 -12.21 9.84 13.93
C THR A 18 -11.14 10.35 12.97
N LEU A 19 -10.19 9.48 12.61
CA LEU A 19 -9.19 9.78 11.57
C LEU A 19 -9.95 10.41 10.41
N ALA A 20 -9.55 11.62 10.01
CA ALA A 20 -10.34 12.45 9.10
C ALA A 20 -10.59 11.73 7.77
N SER A 21 -11.72 11.05 7.68
CA SER A 21 -12.19 10.37 6.49
C SER A 21 -13.22 11.25 5.81
N THR A 22 -13.02 11.52 4.52
CA THR A 22 -14.06 12.13 3.70
C THR A 22 -14.68 11.02 2.88
N GLU A 23 -16.00 10.88 2.94
CA GLU A 23 -16.75 9.92 2.13
C GLU A 23 -18.04 10.59 1.63
N PHE A 24 -18.31 10.45 0.34
CA PHE A 24 -19.56 10.90 -0.27
C PHE A 24 -19.84 10.16 -1.58
N ASP A 25 -21.10 10.25 -2.01
CA ASP A 25 -21.58 9.84 -3.32
C ASP A 25 -22.62 10.83 -3.87
N PHE A 26 -23.02 10.69 -5.14
CA PHE A 26 -24.05 11.55 -5.74
C PHE A 26 -25.41 11.50 -5.01
N GLY A 27 -25.71 10.41 -4.29
CA GLY A 27 -26.92 10.32 -3.47
C GLY A 27 -26.89 11.20 -2.21
N THR A 28 -25.69 11.47 -1.69
CA THR A 28 -25.46 12.29 -0.50
C THR A 28 -25.02 13.73 -0.83
N LEU A 29 -24.59 13.98 -2.07
CA LEU A 29 -24.24 15.32 -2.55
C LEU A 29 -25.49 16.19 -2.74
N THR A 30 -25.43 17.40 -2.17
CA THR A 30 -26.39 18.48 -2.36
C THR A 30 -25.79 19.57 -3.25
N LEU A 31 -26.65 20.47 -3.76
CA LEU A 31 -26.20 21.70 -4.44
C LEU A 31 -25.18 22.50 -3.60
N SER A 32 -25.33 22.55 -2.28
CA SER A 32 -24.39 23.23 -1.38
C SER A 32 -23.06 22.52 -1.20
N SER A 33 -22.96 21.23 -1.55
CA SER A 33 -21.71 20.48 -1.44
C SER A 33 -20.87 20.49 -2.72
N LEU A 34 -21.38 21.04 -3.82
CA LEU A 34 -20.66 21.19 -5.09
C LEU A 34 -20.35 22.66 -5.36
N LYS A 35 -19.14 22.91 -5.84
CA LYS A 35 -18.71 24.20 -6.36
C LYS A 35 -18.55 24.08 -7.88
N LEU A 36 -19.36 24.82 -8.62
CA LEU A 36 -19.37 24.82 -10.08
C LEU A 36 -18.72 26.12 -10.58
N LEU A 37 -17.74 26.01 -11.47
CA LEU A 37 -17.00 27.11 -12.05
C LEU A 37 -17.07 27.09 -13.58
N GLY A 38 -16.98 28.27 -14.18
CA GLY A 38 -16.98 28.42 -15.63
C GLY A 38 -18.27 27.91 -16.26
N ASP A 39 -18.14 27.01 -17.22
CA ASP A 39 -19.27 26.42 -17.96
C ASP A 39 -19.98 25.28 -17.22
N ALA A 40 -19.46 24.86 -16.06
CA ALA A 40 -20.04 23.76 -15.30
C ALA A 40 -21.42 24.12 -14.73
N HIS A 41 -22.39 23.24 -14.92
CA HIS A 41 -23.76 23.41 -14.44
C HIS A 41 -24.41 22.05 -14.17
N LEU A 42 -25.51 22.05 -13.39
CA LEU A 42 -26.33 20.85 -13.25
C LEU A 42 -27.34 20.76 -14.40
N ASN A 43 -27.50 19.56 -14.93
CA ASN A 43 -28.49 19.25 -15.96
C ASN A 43 -29.20 17.94 -15.61
N ASN A 44 -30.49 18.00 -15.27
CA ASN A 44 -31.31 16.81 -14.97
C ASN A 44 -30.69 15.80 -13.97
N GLY A 45 -29.95 16.30 -12.97
CA GLY A 45 -29.32 15.46 -11.95
C GLY A 45 -27.91 14.96 -12.31
N THR A 46 -27.39 15.30 -13.49
CA THR A 46 -25.98 15.11 -13.85
C THR A 46 -25.22 16.42 -13.73
N VAL A 47 -23.89 16.33 -13.61
CA VAL A 47 -23.00 17.49 -13.65
C VAL A 47 -22.44 17.60 -15.07
N SER A 48 -22.80 18.65 -15.79
CA SER A 48 -22.22 18.96 -17.10
C SER A 48 -21.05 19.93 -16.90
N LEU A 49 -19.86 19.59 -17.42
CA LEU A 49 -18.66 20.41 -17.30
C LEU A 49 -18.55 21.46 -18.42
N THR A 50 -19.17 21.22 -19.56
CA THR A 50 -19.15 22.13 -20.72
C THR A 50 -20.56 22.45 -21.18
N ARG A 51 -20.73 23.55 -21.93
CA ARG A 51 -22.03 23.96 -22.47
C ARG A 51 -22.43 23.13 -23.69
N ASP A 52 -23.72 22.88 -23.80
CA ASP A 52 -24.34 22.26 -24.97
C ASP A 52 -24.53 23.32 -26.08
N LEU A 53 -23.51 23.48 -26.94
CA LEU A 53 -23.51 24.48 -28.02
C LEU A 53 -23.47 23.79 -29.39
N PRO A 54 -24.33 24.18 -30.36
CA PRO A 54 -24.37 23.58 -31.69
C PRO A 54 -23.23 24.05 -32.60
N VAL A 55 -22.37 24.94 -32.11
CA VAL A 55 -21.24 25.51 -32.84
C VAL A 55 -19.96 25.32 -32.03
N PRO A 56 -18.82 25.04 -32.70
CA PRO A 56 -17.53 24.91 -32.05
C PRO A 56 -17.19 26.06 -31.10
N ASN A 57 -16.76 25.74 -29.89
CA ASN A 57 -16.35 26.71 -28.86
C ASN A 57 -15.14 26.20 -28.08
N SER A 58 -14.39 27.08 -27.43
CA SER A 58 -13.29 26.73 -26.51
C SER A 58 -13.63 27.17 -25.09
N GLY A 59 -14.62 26.51 -24.49
CA GLY A 59 -15.03 26.74 -23.11
C GLY A 59 -14.41 25.73 -22.15
N SER A 60 -14.41 26.07 -20.86
CA SER A 60 -14.02 25.16 -19.78
C SER A 60 -14.93 25.29 -18.57
N GLY A 61 -15.06 24.21 -17.81
CA GLY A 61 -15.82 24.17 -16.58
C GLY A 61 -15.20 23.22 -15.57
N ARG A 62 -15.42 23.51 -14.29
CA ARG A 62 -15.00 22.67 -13.17
C ARG A 62 -16.14 22.41 -12.21
N ALA A 63 -16.20 21.19 -11.69
CA ALA A 63 -17.09 20.81 -10.63
C ALA A 63 -16.29 20.18 -9.49
N LEU A 64 -16.22 20.87 -8.36
CA LEU A 64 -15.43 20.47 -7.20
C LEU A 64 -16.32 20.12 -6.02
N TYR A 65 -15.89 19.16 -5.20
CA TYR A 65 -16.42 19.02 -3.85
C TYR A 65 -16.05 20.27 -3.04
N SER A 66 -17.06 20.95 -2.51
CA SER A 66 -16.94 22.29 -1.90
C SER A 66 -16.07 22.35 -0.64
N ARG A 67 -15.77 21.22 0.00
CA ARG A 67 -14.96 21.17 1.21
C ARG A 67 -13.58 20.58 0.89
N PRO A 68 -12.49 21.17 1.40
CA PRO A 68 -11.17 20.61 1.21
C PRO A 68 -11.07 19.25 1.91
N VAL A 69 -10.53 18.27 1.19
CA VAL A 69 -10.22 16.93 1.69
C VAL A 69 -8.81 16.95 2.24
N ARG A 70 -8.61 16.35 3.41
CA ARG A 70 -7.27 16.23 4.00
C ARG A 70 -6.51 15.07 3.35
N PHE A 71 -5.37 15.36 2.75
CA PHE A 71 -4.50 14.37 2.10
C PHE A 71 -3.22 14.07 2.88
N ARG A 72 -2.93 14.83 3.95
CA ARG A 72 -1.80 14.57 4.86
C ARG A 72 -2.23 14.38 6.30
N GLN A 73 -1.72 13.32 6.91
CA GLN A 73 -1.95 13.04 8.31
C GLN A 73 -1.24 14.10 9.15
N PRO A 74 -1.92 14.73 10.12
CA PRO A 74 -1.28 15.65 11.05
C PRO A 74 -0.13 14.97 11.80
N GLY A 75 0.97 15.68 12.02
CA GLY A 75 2.11 15.21 12.82
C GLY A 75 3.18 14.47 12.03
N ASN A 76 2.81 13.42 11.27
CA ASN A 76 3.78 12.61 10.51
C ASN A 76 3.74 12.85 8.99
N HIS A 77 2.78 13.66 8.49
CA HIS A 77 2.58 13.95 7.07
C HIS A 77 2.43 12.72 6.16
N SER A 78 2.03 11.56 6.70
CA SER A 78 1.74 10.39 5.87
C SER A 78 0.58 10.69 4.92
N PRO A 79 0.64 10.26 3.66
CA PRO A 79 -0.41 10.57 2.71
C PRO A 79 -1.67 9.72 2.99
N ALA A 80 -2.84 10.29 2.74
CA ALA A 80 -4.10 9.56 2.77
C ALA A 80 -4.16 8.57 1.61
N SER A 81 -4.79 7.41 1.84
CA SER A 81 -5.30 6.60 0.74
C SER A 81 -6.62 7.18 0.26
N PHE A 82 -6.92 7.05 -1.03
CA PHE A 82 -8.23 7.38 -1.55
C PHE A 82 -8.66 6.42 -2.65
N ARG A 83 -9.97 6.36 -2.85
CA ARG A 83 -10.60 5.73 -4.01
C ARG A 83 -11.72 6.62 -4.51
N THR A 84 -11.86 6.69 -5.82
CA THR A 84 -12.96 7.37 -6.48
C THR A 84 -13.50 6.48 -7.58
N PHE A 85 -14.81 6.48 -7.73
CA PHE A 85 -15.53 5.82 -8.83
C PHE A 85 -16.48 6.83 -9.43
N PHE A 86 -16.49 6.93 -10.75
CA PHE A 86 -17.42 7.80 -11.46
C PHE A 86 -17.82 7.22 -12.80
N SER A 87 -19.02 7.60 -13.23
CA SER A 87 -19.59 7.31 -14.53
C SER A 87 -19.74 8.62 -15.28
N PHE A 88 -19.27 8.67 -16.52
CA PHE A 88 -19.31 9.86 -17.35
C PHE A 88 -19.59 9.51 -18.81
N SER A 89 -20.01 10.50 -19.58
CA SER A 89 -20.13 10.38 -21.03
C SER A 89 -19.56 11.61 -21.71
N VAL A 90 -18.94 11.39 -22.87
CA VAL A 90 -18.59 12.46 -23.82
C VAL A 90 -19.49 12.31 -25.03
N THR A 91 -20.39 13.26 -25.20
CA THR A 91 -21.33 13.26 -26.32
C THR A 91 -21.06 14.45 -27.23
N ASN A 92 -21.56 14.38 -28.46
CA ASN A 92 -21.25 15.38 -29.45
C ASN A 92 -22.49 15.74 -30.27
N LEU A 93 -22.87 17.01 -30.26
CA LEU A 93 -23.98 17.49 -31.09
C LEU A 93 -23.65 17.45 -32.58
N ASN A 94 -22.37 17.61 -32.95
CA ASN A 94 -21.91 17.52 -34.32
C ASN A 94 -20.85 16.40 -34.41
N PRO A 95 -21.20 15.21 -34.93
CA PRO A 95 -20.29 14.05 -34.98
C PRO A 95 -18.94 14.28 -35.70
N SER A 96 -18.82 15.36 -36.48
CA SER A 96 -17.58 15.74 -37.16
C SER A 96 -16.64 16.63 -36.34
N SER A 97 -17.07 17.08 -35.14
CA SER A 97 -16.42 18.10 -34.34
C SER A 97 -15.92 17.54 -33.01
N ILE A 98 -14.76 16.88 -33.02
CA ILE A 98 -14.18 16.17 -31.88
C ILE A 98 -13.14 17.06 -31.18
N GLY A 99 -13.04 16.95 -29.86
CA GLY A 99 -11.88 17.42 -29.10
C GLY A 99 -12.19 18.01 -27.73
N GLY A 100 -11.12 18.15 -26.94
CA GLY A 100 -11.18 18.53 -25.54
C GLY A 100 -11.00 17.30 -24.66
N GLY A 101 -11.98 17.02 -23.82
CA GLY A 101 -11.93 15.92 -22.86
C GLY A 101 -12.22 16.41 -21.44
N LEU A 102 -12.05 15.49 -20.50
CA LEU A 102 -12.23 15.77 -19.08
C LEU A 102 -11.14 15.14 -18.24
N ALA A 103 -11.02 15.58 -17.00
CA ALA A 103 -10.11 14.99 -16.03
C ALA A 103 -10.75 14.93 -14.64
N PHE A 104 -10.47 13.85 -13.91
CA PHE A 104 -10.60 13.86 -12.45
C PHE A 104 -9.40 14.62 -11.88
N VAL A 105 -9.63 15.61 -11.01
CA VAL A 105 -8.59 16.53 -10.53
C VAL A 105 -8.51 16.56 -9.01
N LEU A 106 -7.27 16.58 -8.52
CA LEU A 106 -6.88 16.97 -7.16
C LEU A 106 -6.12 18.30 -7.25
N SER A 107 -6.66 19.35 -6.65
CA SER A 107 -6.08 20.71 -6.69
C SER A 107 -6.07 21.34 -5.29
N PRO A 108 -5.03 22.05 -4.86
CA PRO A 108 -5.06 22.81 -3.61
C PRO A 108 -5.90 24.10 -3.71
N ASP A 109 -6.31 24.46 -4.92
CA ASP A 109 -7.10 25.64 -5.25
C ASP A 109 -8.49 25.23 -5.76
N ASP A 110 -9.52 25.92 -5.30
CA ASP A 110 -10.91 25.74 -5.70
C ASP A 110 -11.53 26.96 -6.38
N ASP A 111 -10.77 28.02 -6.66
CA ASP A 111 -11.29 29.25 -7.25
C ASP A 111 -10.91 29.42 -8.73
N SER A 112 -9.79 28.85 -9.18
CA SER A 112 -9.33 28.95 -10.56
C SER A 112 -10.06 27.97 -11.48
N LEU A 113 -10.39 28.46 -12.68
CA LEU A 113 -11.05 27.67 -13.71
C LEU A 113 -10.05 26.87 -14.58
N GLY A 114 -8.77 27.26 -14.58
CA GLY A 114 -7.73 26.74 -15.47
C GLY A 114 -7.90 27.15 -16.94
N ASP A 115 -7.00 26.65 -17.80
CA ASP A 115 -6.92 27.06 -19.20
C ASP A 115 -7.86 26.21 -20.07
N ALA A 116 -8.67 26.86 -20.91
CA ALA A 116 -9.48 26.17 -21.91
C ALA A 116 -8.59 25.62 -23.06
N GLY A 117 -9.17 24.91 -24.02
CA GLY A 117 -8.39 24.24 -25.06
C GLY A 117 -7.96 22.84 -24.64
N GLY A 118 -6.83 22.38 -25.16
CA GLY A 118 -6.27 21.05 -24.83
C GLY A 118 -5.68 20.97 -23.42
N SER A 119 -5.67 22.06 -22.66
CA SER A 119 -5.32 22.02 -21.24
C SER A 119 -6.45 21.49 -20.35
N LEU A 120 -7.60 21.09 -20.92
CA LEU A 120 -8.72 20.44 -20.21
C LEU A 120 -9.30 21.24 -19.02
N GLY A 121 -9.12 22.56 -18.99
CA GLY A 121 -9.47 23.38 -17.82
C GLY A 121 -8.50 23.17 -16.66
N LEU A 122 -7.34 22.57 -16.87
CA LEU A 122 -6.23 22.50 -15.94
C LEU A 122 -5.33 23.73 -16.14
N ALA A 123 -4.82 24.30 -15.06
CA ALA A 123 -3.98 25.49 -15.15
C ALA A 123 -2.52 25.06 -15.38
N ALA A 124 -2.01 25.30 -16.59
CA ALA A 124 -0.67 24.86 -16.99
C ALA A 124 0.46 25.66 -16.30
N THR A 125 0.13 26.80 -15.66
CA THR A 125 1.10 27.65 -14.97
C THR A 125 0.64 28.04 -13.57
N ALA A 126 1.57 27.91 -12.60
CA ALA A 126 1.48 28.37 -11.21
C ALA A 126 0.63 27.58 -10.18
N THR A 127 -0.12 26.54 -10.55
CA THR A 127 -0.87 25.72 -9.58
C THR A 127 -0.42 24.26 -9.56
N LYS A 128 -0.19 23.70 -8.38
CA LYS A 128 0.01 22.25 -8.24
C LYS A 128 -1.29 21.52 -8.53
N PHE A 129 -1.26 20.44 -9.27
CA PHE A 129 -2.40 19.54 -9.44
C PHE A 129 -1.93 18.10 -9.74
N VAL A 130 -2.79 17.15 -9.41
CA VAL A 130 -2.74 15.79 -9.92
C VAL A 130 -4.04 15.54 -10.65
N ALA A 131 -3.97 15.06 -11.89
CA ALA A 131 -5.15 14.75 -12.65
C ALA A 131 -5.04 13.39 -13.34
N VAL A 132 -6.18 12.74 -13.53
CA VAL A 132 -6.33 11.60 -14.44
C VAL A 132 -7.23 12.06 -15.58
N GLU A 133 -6.64 12.26 -16.74
CA GLU A 133 -7.30 12.79 -17.93
C GLU A 133 -7.88 11.67 -18.80
N PHE A 134 -8.96 12.03 -19.51
CA PHE A 134 -9.66 11.22 -20.50
C PHE A 134 -9.76 12.07 -21.75
N ASP A 135 -8.77 11.94 -22.61
CA ASP A 135 -8.54 12.86 -23.73
C ASP A 135 -9.13 12.32 -25.03
N THR A 136 -9.87 13.19 -25.72
CA THR A 136 -10.57 12.91 -26.98
C THR A 136 -9.85 13.50 -28.20
N LEU A 137 -8.78 14.28 -28.01
CA LEU A 137 -7.95 14.85 -29.08
C LEU A 137 -6.48 14.45 -28.94
N MET A 138 -5.75 14.55 -30.05
CA MET A 138 -4.30 14.36 -30.04
C MET A 138 -3.62 15.71 -30.22
N ASP A 139 -3.06 16.24 -29.15
CA ASP A 139 -2.23 17.42 -29.14
C ASP A 139 -0.74 17.07 -29.19
N ALA A 140 -0.12 17.38 -30.34
CA ALA A 140 1.31 17.16 -30.52
C ALA A 140 2.18 17.96 -29.52
N GLU A 141 1.66 19.09 -29.00
CA GLU A 141 2.31 19.90 -27.97
C GLU A 141 2.40 19.17 -26.62
N PHE A 142 1.37 18.41 -26.26
CA PHE A 142 1.28 17.64 -25.02
C PHE A 142 1.84 16.20 -25.15
N LYS A 143 2.23 15.84 -26.38
CA LYS A 143 2.83 14.54 -26.75
C LYS A 143 1.86 13.38 -26.64
N ASP A 144 0.60 13.65 -26.95
CA ASP A 144 -0.45 12.65 -26.89
C ASP A 144 -0.17 11.53 -27.88
N ILE A 145 -0.51 10.32 -27.46
CA ILE A 145 -0.31 9.13 -28.28
C ILE A 145 -1.39 8.99 -29.35
N ASN A 146 -2.62 9.46 -29.07
CA ASN A 146 -3.80 9.49 -29.94
C ASN A 146 -4.93 10.31 -29.26
N GLY A 147 -6.09 10.46 -29.93
CA GLY A 147 -7.28 11.12 -29.36
C GLY A 147 -8.27 10.17 -28.67
N ASN A 148 -7.77 9.16 -27.96
CA ASN A 148 -8.56 8.21 -27.18
C ASN A 148 -7.71 7.55 -26.09
N HIS A 149 -7.20 8.36 -25.16
CA HIS A 149 -6.26 7.87 -24.16
C HIS A 149 -6.64 8.30 -22.74
N VAL A 150 -6.06 7.61 -21.78
CA VAL A 150 -6.07 8.00 -20.36
C VAL A 150 -4.66 8.35 -19.94
N GLY A 151 -4.53 9.49 -19.29
CA GLY A 151 -3.26 10.05 -18.85
C GLY A 151 -3.23 10.32 -17.34
N VAL A 152 -2.03 10.36 -16.77
CA VAL A 152 -1.81 10.84 -15.39
C VAL A 152 -0.92 12.06 -15.42
N ASP A 153 -1.52 13.21 -15.12
CA ASP A 153 -0.88 14.51 -15.18
C ASP A 153 -0.44 14.98 -13.82
N LEU A 154 0.81 15.46 -13.76
CA LEU A 154 1.49 15.85 -12.53
C LEU A 154 2.09 17.26 -12.69
N ASN A 155 1.31 18.29 -12.37
CA ASN A 155 1.65 19.70 -12.58
C ASN A 155 2.06 20.05 -14.04
N SER A 156 1.56 19.28 -15.02
CA SER A 156 1.96 19.35 -16.42
C SER A 156 0.89 18.64 -17.26
N MET A 157 0.57 19.18 -18.43
CA MET A 157 -0.29 18.51 -19.43
C MET A 157 0.42 17.37 -20.18
N VAL A 158 1.74 17.28 -20.08
CA VAL A 158 2.46 16.08 -20.56
C VAL A 158 2.31 14.98 -19.51
N SER A 159 1.48 14.00 -19.83
CA SER A 159 1.20 12.82 -19.01
C SER A 159 2.46 12.06 -18.56
N ALA A 160 2.56 11.77 -17.27
CA ALA A 160 3.64 10.98 -16.69
C ALA A 160 3.50 9.48 -17.01
N LYS A 161 2.26 9.03 -17.23
CA LYS A 161 1.91 7.67 -17.62
C LYS A 161 0.65 7.73 -18.48
N VAL A 162 0.64 7.02 -19.60
CA VAL A 162 -0.45 7.06 -20.59
C VAL A 162 -0.88 5.64 -21.00
N PHE A 163 -2.15 5.46 -21.32
CA PHE A 163 -2.72 4.22 -21.85
C PHE A 163 -3.70 4.50 -22.99
N ASP A 164 -3.55 3.76 -24.10
CA ASP A 164 -4.47 3.81 -25.25
C ASP A 164 -5.71 2.95 -24.97
N LEU A 165 -6.88 3.59 -24.89
CA LEU A 165 -8.14 2.90 -24.59
C LEU A 165 -8.60 1.95 -25.71
N GLY A 166 -8.03 2.10 -26.92
CA GLY A 166 -8.27 1.18 -28.04
C GLY A 166 -7.92 -0.28 -27.69
N PHE A 167 -6.95 -0.52 -26.80
CA PHE A 167 -6.56 -1.88 -26.38
C PHE A 167 -7.63 -2.59 -25.56
N ILE A 168 -8.58 -1.86 -24.96
CA ILE A 168 -9.68 -2.42 -24.18
C ILE A 168 -11.05 -2.20 -24.84
N ASN A 169 -11.06 -1.77 -26.11
CA ASN A 169 -12.26 -1.44 -26.89
C ASN A 169 -13.18 -0.41 -26.20
N VAL A 170 -12.58 0.56 -25.51
CA VAL A 170 -13.30 1.74 -25.00
C VAL A 170 -13.02 2.91 -25.93
N ASP A 171 -14.07 3.61 -26.35
CA ASP A 171 -13.98 4.83 -27.14
C ASP A 171 -14.70 5.94 -26.39
N LEU A 172 -13.93 6.91 -25.90
CA LEU A 172 -14.47 8.05 -25.15
C LEU A 172 -15.49 8.84 -25.97
N LYS A 173 -15.40 8.81 -27.31
CA LYS A 173 -16.22 9.60 -28.23
C LYS A 173 -17.53 8.90 -28.63
N SER A 174 -17.80 7.71 -28.10
CA SER A 174 -18.96 6.90 -28.47
C SER A 174 -20.30 7.52 -28.02
N GLY A 175 -20.28 8.37 -26.99
CA GLY A 175 -21.48 8.80 -26.28
C GLY A 175 -22.02 7.79 -25.28
N ASP A 176 -21.44 6.58 -25.22
CA ASP A 176 -21.78 5.58 -24.21
C ASP A 176 -21.24 6.00 -22.84
N THR A 177 -21.91 5.57 -21.77
CA THR A 177 -21.42 5.77 -20.40
C THR A 177 -20.14 4.97 -20.16
N VAL A 178 -19.07 5.69 -19.79
CA VAL A 178 -17.78 5.15 -19.39
C VAL A 178 -17.67 5.17 -17.87
N ASN A 179 -17.18 4.09 -17.29
CA ASN A 179 -16.93 3.93 -15.86
C ASN A 179 -15.43 3.95 -15.59
N ALA A 180 -15.02 4.72 -14.59
CA ALA A 180 -13.62 4.82 -14.17
C ALA A 180 -13.47 4.64 -12.66
N TRP A 181 -12.41 3.94 -12.28
CA TRP A 181 -11.97 3.78 -10.89
C TRP A 181 -10.53 4.28 -10.77
N ILE A 182 -10.28 5.13 -9.79
CA ILE A 182 -8.93 5.60 -9.45
C ILE A 182 -8.70 5.33 -7.98
N GLU A 183 -7.63 4.62 -7.67
CA GLU A 183 -7.24 4.28 -6.31
C GLU A 183 -5.80 4.69 -6.07
N PHE A 184 -5.54 5.28 -4.91
CA PHE A 184 -4.21 5.60 -4.43
C PHE A 184 -4.01 4.98 -3.05
N ASP A 185 -2.99 4.16 -2.89
CA ASP A 185 -2.58 3.61 -1.60
C ASP A 185 -1.46 4.49 -1.00
N GLY A 186 -1.79 5.26 0.04
CA GLY A 186 -0.85 6.12 0.74
C GLY A 186 0.28 5.34 1.44
N SER A 187 0.11 4.05 1.73
CA SER A 187 1.15 3.24 2.37
C SER A 187 2.25 2.81 1.40
N THR A 188 1.87 2.55 0.14
CA THR A 188 2.80 2.10 -0.91
C THR A 188 3.11 3.20 -1.92
N THR A 189 2.41 4.34 -1.86
CA THR A 189 2.49 5.46 -2.83
C THR A 189 2.14 5.06 -4.26
N VAL A 190 1.28 4.06 -4.43
CA VAL A 190 0.89 3.55 -5.75
C VAL A 190 -0.48 4.11 -6.15
N LEU A 191 -0.55 4.70 -7.36
CA LEU A 191 -1.78 5.09 -8.04
C LEU A 191 -2.15 4.03 -9.09
N THR A 192 -3.41 3.63 -9.11
CA THR A 192 -3.94 2.62 -10.04
C THR A 192 -5.26 3.10 -10.66
N VAL A 193 -5.41 2.88 -11.97
CA VAL A 193 -6.58 3.33 -12.75
C VAL A 193 -7.19 2.16 -13.52
N TRP A 194 -8.52 2.08 -13.53
CA TRP A 194 -9.32 1.15 -14.32
C TRP A 194 -10.37 1.91 -15.11
N VAL A 195 -10.69 1.43 -16.30
CA VAL A 195 -11.75 1.98 -17.17
C VAL A 195 -12.53 0.86 -17.82
N SER A 196 -13.85 1.01 -17.94
CA SER A 196 -14.71 0.04 -18.63
C SER A 196 -16.05 0.65 -19.03
N TYR A 197 -16.71 0.10 -20.05
CA TYR A 197 -18.15 0.30 -20.24
C TYR A 197 -19.00 -0.47 -19.22
N SER A 198 -18.46 -1.54 -18.62
CA SER A 198 -19.14 -2.30 -17.56
C SER A 198 -19.21 -1.48 -16.27
N ASN A 199 -20.28 -1.68 -15.50
CA ASN A 199 -20.39 -1.14 -14.13
C ASN A 199 -19.64 -1.99 -13.08
N LEU A 200 -19.06 -3.13 -13.49
CA LEU A 200 -18.18 -3.94 -12.65
C LEU A 200 -16.73 -3.56 -12.89
N LYS A 201 -16.00 -3.25 -11.80
CA LYS A 201 -14.57 -2.94 -11.84
C LYS A 201 -13.79 -4.11 -12.47
N PRO A 202 -13.01 -3.89 -13.55
CA PRO A 202 -12.17 -4.93 -14.13
C PRO A 202 -11.14 -5.49 -13.14
N LYS A 203 -10.72 -6.74 -13.35
CA LYS A 203 -9.69 -7.38 -12.52
C LYS A 203 -8.34 -6.70 -12.71
N ASP A 204 -7.95 -6.45 -13.95
CA ASP A 204 -6.65 -5.90 -14.31
C ASP A 204 -6.76 -4.38 -14.54
N PRO A 205 -5.85 -3.57 -13.96
CA PRO A 205 -5.81 -2.13 -14.20
C PRO A 205 -5.25 -1.78 -15.57
N ILE A 206 -5.64 -0.61 -16.09
CA ILE A 206 -5.07 -0.07 -17.33
C ILE A 206 -3.76 0.69 -17.06
N LEU A 207 -3.63 1.27 -15.85
CA LEU A 207 -2.48 2.05 -15.44
C LEU A 207 -2.12 1.75 -13.99
N THR A 208 -0.82 1.66 -13.72
CA THR A 208 -0.25 1.62 -12.37
C THR A 208 1.07 2.38 -12.36
N MET A 209 1.25 3.26 -11.38
CA MET A 209 2.48 4.03 -11.21
C MET A 209 2.71 4.44 -9.76
N ASN A 210 3.98 4.66 -9.41
CA ASN A 210 4.34 5.32 -8.16
C ASN A 210 4.06 6.82 -8.29
N LEU A 211 3.39 7.39 -7.29
CA LEU A 211 3.08 8.81 -7.19
C LEU A 211 3.72 9.36 -5.90
N ASP A 212 4.73 10.20 -6.08
CA ASP A 212 5.39 10.90 -4.98
C ASP A 212 4.45 11.91 -4.33
N ALA A 213 3.74 11.49 -3.30
CA ALA A 213 2.80 12.34 -2.59
C ALA A 213 3.49 13.61 -2.06
N ASP A 214 4.75 13.54 -1.60
CA ASP A 214 5.53 14.66 -1.00
C ASP A 214 5.71 15.81 -1.97
N ARG A 215 5.81 15.47 -3.24
CA ARG A 215 5.90 16.46 -4.30
C ARG A 215 4.54 17.07 -4.67
N TYR A 216 3.50 16.24 -4.77
CA TYR A 216 2.26 16.61 -5.46
C TYR A 216 1.05 16.88 -4.56
N PHE A 217 0.99 16.34 -3.35
CA PHE A 217 -0.11 16.56 -2.41
C PHE A 217 0.25 17.60 -1.35
N ASN A 218 -0.63 18.60 -1.19
CA ASN A 218 -0.65 19.47 -0.02
C ASN A 218 -1.46 18.84 1.12
N ASP A 219 -1.41 19.45 2.31
CA ASP A 219 -2.18 18.97 3.47
C ASP A 219 -3.67 18.84 3.19
N PHE A 220 -4.18 19.77 2.38
CA PHE A 220 -5.56 19.82 1.93
C PHE A 220 -5.62 19.99 0.42
N MET A 221 -6.53 19.27 -0.20
CA MET A 221 -6.80 19.29 -1.63
C MET A 221 -8.31 19.29 -1.84
N TYR A 222 -8.77 19.97 -2.87
CA TYR A 222 -10.10 19.83 -3.43
C TYR A 222 -10.10 18.73 -4.49
N VAL A 223 -11.20 17.99 -4.53
CA VAL A 223 -11.39 16.86 -5.45
C VAL A 223 -12.57 17.16 -6.36
N GLY A 224 -12.50 16.73 -7.61
CA GLY A 224 -13.60 16.94 -8.55
C GLY A 224 -13.20 16.69 -9.99
N PHE A 225 -13.82 17.44 -10.89
CA PHE A 225 -13.66 17.28 -12.33
C PHE A 225 -13.40 18.61 -13.02
N SER A 226 -12.66 18.55 -14.12
CA SER A 226 -12.44 19.63 -15.07
C SER A 226 -12.72 19.12 -16.48
N GLY A 227 -13.22 19.98 -17.36
CA GLY A 227 -13.41 19.65 -18.76
C GLY A 227 -13.34 20.86 -19.65
N SER A 228 -12.99 20.63 -20.92
CA SER A 228 -12.84 21.67 -21.94
C SER A 228 -13.32 21.15 -23.28
N THR A 229 -13.77 22.03 -24.16
CA THR A 229 -14.25 21.67 -25.50
C THR A 229 -13.22 21.87 -26.61
N GLN A 230 -12.11 22.56 -26.38
CA GLN A 230 -11.04 22.73 -27.38
C GLN A 230 -11.47 23.08 -28.82
N GLY A 231 -12.42 24.00 -28.99
CA GLY A 231 -12.89 24.35 -30.33
C GLY A 231 -13.75 23.24 -30.96
N SER A 232 -14.41 22.43 -30.14
CA SER A 232 -15.33 21.37 -30.52
C SER A 232 -16.75 21.65 -30.00
N THR A 233 -17.66 20.70 -30.22
CA THR A 233 -19.05 20.70 -29.72
C THR A 233 -19.27 19.56 -28.71
N GLU A 234 -18.20 19.04 -28.12
CA GLU A 234 -18.28 17.98 -27.12
C GLU A 234 -18.90 18.47 -25.81
N THR A 235 -19.76 17.63 -25.25
CA THR A 235 -20.32 17.83 -23.91
C THR A 235 -19.82 16.72 -23.00
N HIS A 236 -19.35 17.12 -21.81
CA HIS A 236 -18.77 16.23 -20.82
C HIS A 236 -19.70 16.16 -19.61
N SER A 237 -20.34 15.01 -19.40
CA SER A 237 -21.31 14.83 -18.33
C SER A 237 -20.82 13.80 -17.33
N VAL A 238 -20.80 14.16 -16.05
CA VAL A 238 -20.58 13.23 -14.93
C VAL A 238 -21.95 12.81 -14.40
N GLU A 239 -22.28 11.54 -14.61
CA GLU A 239 -23.57 10.92 -14.33
C GLU A 239 -23.62 10.35 -12.91
N TRP A 240 -22.49 9.87 -12.42
CA TRP A 240 -22.32 9.36 -11.06
C TRP A 240 -20.92 9.66 -10.54
N TRP A 241 -20.79 9.90 -9.24
CA TRP A 241 -19.50 10.03 -8.56
C TRP A 241 -19.60 9.55 -7.13
N SER A 242 -18.58 8.83 -6.68
CA SER A 242 -18.32 8.50 -5.29
C SER A 242 -16.84 8.69 -5.00
N PHE A 243 -16.54 9.17 -3.80
CA PHE A 243 -15.19 9.41 -3.35
C PHE A 243 -15.08 9.02 -1.88
N SER A 244 -14.00 8.33 -1.53
CA SER A 244 -13.62 8.11 -0.14
C SER A 244 -12.12 8.27 0.05
N SER A 245 -11.72 9.03 1.06
CA SER A 245 -10.34 9.15 1.53
C SER A 245 -10.24 8.75 3.00
N PHE A 246 -9.13 8.13 3.36
CA PHE A 246 -8.85 7.72 4.73
C PHE A 246 -7.34 7.66 4.96
N PHE A 247 -6.92 7.90 6.20
CA PHE A 247 -5.57 7.55 6.62
C PHE A 247 -5.58 6.06 6.99
N PRO A 248 -4.70 5.23 6.40
CA PRO A 248 -4.57 3.84 6.82
C PRO A 248 -4.28 3.79 8.32
N SER A 249 -5.25 3.31 9.10
CA SER A 249 -4.99 3.06 10.51
C SER A 249 -4.05 1.87 10.59
N PRO A 250 -2.92 1.97 11.29
CA PRO A 250 -2.14 0.80 11.60
C PRO A 250 -2.99 -0.22 12.37
N LEU A 251 -2.65 -1.50 12.25
CA LEU A 251 -3.17 -2.51 13.18
C LEU A 251 -2.84 -2.08 14.61
N PRO A 252 -3.83 -1.99 15.53
CA PRO A 252 -3.59 -1.67 16.93
C PRO A 252 -2.56 -2.60 17.56
N TRP A 253 -1.81 -2.09 18.53
CA TRP A 253 -0.75 -2.85 19.20
C TRP A 253 -1.23 -4.18 19.79
N SER A 254 -2.44 -4.20 20.37
CA SER A 254 -3.07 -5.41 20.91
C SER A 254 -3.24 -6.51 19.85
N HIS A 255 -3.69 -6.15 18.64
CA HIS A 255 -3.81 -7.09 17.52
C HIS A 255 -2.45 -7.55 17.03
N ARG A 256 -1.46 -6.65 16.91
CA ARG A 256 -0.09 -7.03 16.53
C ARG A 256 0.49 -8.08 17.47
N ARG A 257 0.37 -7.87 18.79
CA ARG A 257 0.81 -8.85 19.79
C ARG A 257 0.10 -10.19 19.66
N LYS A 258 -1.22 -10.16 19.49
CA LYS A 258 -2.04 -11.37 19.31
C LYS A 258 -1.58 -12.19 18.09
N ILE A 259 -1.30 -11.50 16.98
CA ILE A 259 -0.80 -12.12 15.75
C ILE A 259 0.56 -12.76 15.99
N LEU A 260 1.52 -12.02 16.56
CA LEU A 260 2.86 -12.53 16.84
C LEU A 260 2.83 -13.76 17.76
N LEU A 261 1.98 -13.75 18.79
CA LEU A 261 1.78 -14.88 19.67
C LEU A 261 1.15 -16.08 18.93
N GLY A 262 0.13 -15.85 18.11
CA GLY A 262 -0.52 -16.91 17.33
C GLY A 262 0.45 -17.61 16.36
N VAL A 263 1.28 -16.83 15.67
CA VAL A 263 2.32 -17.38 14.77
C VAL A 263 3.38 -18.16 15.56
N ALA A 264 3.81 -17.64 16.72
CA ALA A 264 4.76 -18.37 17.57
C ALA A 264 4.21 -19.71 18.05
N SER A 265 2.94 -19.75 18.45
CA SER A 265 2.25 -20.97 18.86
C SER A 265 2.13 -21.98 17.71
N ALA A 266 1.78 -21.52 16.50
CA ALA A 266 1.72 -22.38 15.32
C ALA A 266 3.08 -23.01 15.01
N LEU A 267 4.16 -22.22 15.05
CA LEU A 267 5.52 -22.73 14.84
C LEU A 267 5.97 -23.66 15.97
N ALA A 268 5.61 -23.39 17.22
CA ALA A 268 5.90 -24.29 18.34
C ALA A 268 5.25 -25.66 18.14
N TYR A 269 3.99 -25.68 17.69
CA TYR A 269 3.29 -26.91 17.33
C TYR A 269 4.02 -27.67 16.20
N LEU A 270 4.32 -26.99 15.09
CA LEU A 270 5.01 -27.60 13.94
C LEU A 270 6.39 -28.18 14.30
N HIS A 271 7.14 -27.48 15.15
CA HIS A 271 8.51 -27.84 15.49
C HIS A 271 8.62 -28.88 16.61
N GLN A 272 7.67 -28.92 17.55
CA GLN A 272 7.82 -29.69 18.80
C GLN A 272 6.64 -30.62 19.14
N GLU A 273 5.49 -30.48 18.50
CA GLU A 273 4.27 -31.23 18.87
C GLU A 273 3.77 -32.15 17.76
N CYS A 274 4.10 -31.87 16.50
CA CYS A 274 3.89 -32.80 15.40
C CYS A 274 4.73 -34.09 15.59
N GLU A 275 4.12 -35.24 15.23
CA GLU A 275 4.77 -36.56 15.25
C GLU A 275 6.10 -36.54 14.48
N ASN A 276 6.07 -35.98 13.27
CA ASN A 276 7.26 -35.59 12.53
C ASN A 276 7.42 -34.07 12.61
N GLN A 277 8.64 -33.61 12.90
CA GLN A 277 8.95 -32.19 12.90
C GLN A 277 8.69 -31.60 11.51
N VAL A 278 7.97 -30.48 11.45
CA VAL A 278 7.68 -29.77 10.21
C VAL A 278 8.47 -28.47 10.16
N ILE A 279 9.35 -28.32 9.16
CA ILE A 279 10.08 -27.07 8.89
C ILE A 279 9.38 -26.38 7.72
N HIS A 280 8.88 -25.16 7.93
CA HIS A 280 8.03 -24.46 6.97
C HIS A 280 8.82 -23.84 5.82
N ARG A 281 9.99 -23.24 6.11
CA ARG A 281 10.95 -22.66 5.14
C ARG A 281 10.55 -21.37 4.41
N ASP A 282 9.34 -20.86 4.62
CA ASP A 282 8.89 -19.59 4.00
C ASP A 282 7.97 -18.79 4.94
N ILE A 283 8.44 -18.60 6.17
CA ILE A 283 7.78 -17.73 7.14
C ILE A 283 7.99 -16.27 6.75
N LYS A 284 6.88 -15.58 6.45
CA LYS A 284 6.82 -14.16 6.08
C LYS A 284 5.42 -13.62 6.32
N THR A 285 5.28 -12.30 6.42
CA THR A 285 3.99 -11.66 6.67
C THR A 285 2.93 -11.95 5.60
N SER A 286 3.29 -12.11 4.33
CA SER A 286 2.33 -12.45 3.26
C SER A 286 1.76 -13.88 3.35
N ASN A 287 2.41 -14.76 4.12
CA ASN A 287 1.96 -16.14 4.33
C ASN A 287 1.21 -16.31 5.67
N ILE A 288 0.97 -15.20 6.39
CA ILE A 288 0.22 -15.16 7.63
C ILE A 288 -1.15 -14.55 7.35
N MET A 289 -2.17 -15.40 7.29
CA MET A 289 -3.55 -14.99 7.08
C MET A 289 -4.20 -14.61 8.41
N LEU A 290 -5.14 -13.67 8.37
CA LEU A 290 -5.88 -13.21 9.54
C LEU A 290 -7.37 -13.49 9.33
N ASP A 291 -8.02 -14.08 10.34
CA ASP A 291 -9.49 -14.18 10.35
C ASP A 291 -10.15 -12.91 10.90
N GLU A 292 -11.48 -12.87 10.93
CA GLU A 292 -12.28 -11.73 11.42
C GLU A 292 -11.91 -11.33 12.87
N GLY A 293 -11.43 -12.28 13.67
CA GLY A 293 -10.97 -12.04 15.04
C GLY A 293 -9.50 -11.66 15.16
N PHE A 294 -8.80 -11.38 14.05
CA PHE A 294 -7.34 -11.17 14.01
C PHE A 294 -6.55 -12.34 14.60
N ASN A 295 -7.06 -13.57 14.52
CA ASN A 295 -6.26 -14.76 14.82
C ASN A 295 -5.38 -15.09 13.61
N ALA A 296 -4.09 -15.31 13.87
CA ALA A 296 -3.14 -15.65 12.83
C ALA A 296 -3.26 -17.11 12.41
N ARG A 297 -3.26 -17.37 11.10
CA ARG A 297 -3.20 -18.70 10.49
C ARG A 297 -2.02 -18.75 9.53
N LEU A 298 -1.11 -19.66 9.78
CA LEU A 298 0.06 -19.85 8.93
C LEU A 298 -0.36 -20.65 7.68
N GLY A 299 -0.02 -20.14 6.49
CA GLY A 299 -0.34 -20.74 5.20
C GLY A 299 0.89 -20.97 4.33
N ASP A 300 0.67 -21.51 3.14
CA ASP A 300 1.69 -21.80 2.12
C ASP A 300 2.81 -22.77 2.56
N PHE A 301 2.43 -24.04 2.71
CA PHE A 301 3.35 -25.13 3.00
C PHE A 301 4.05 -25.70 1.75
N GLY A 302 4.05 -24.98 0.62
CA GLY A 302 4.61 -25.47 -0.65
C GLY A 302 6.11 -25.82 -0.58
N LEU A 303 6.84 -25.21 0.36
CA LEU A 303 8.26 -25.48 0.63
C LEU A 303 8.49 -26.34 1.87
N ALA A 304 7.44 -26.68 2.62
CA ALA A 304 7.57 -27.34 3.91
C ALA A 304 8.16 -28.76 3.80
N ARG A 305 8.85 -29.19 4.84
CA ARG A 305 9.47 -30.52 4.91
C ARG A 305 9.19 -31.17 6.26
N GLN A 306 8.93 -32.47 6.23
CA GLN A 306 8.90 -33.30 7.43
C GLN A 306 10.27 -33.94 7.65
N THR A 307 10.73 -33.90 8.88
CA THR A 307 11.94 -34.58 9.33
C THR A 307 11.61 -35.36 10.59
N GLU A 308 12.13 -36.58 10.72
CA GLU A 308 12.11 -37.26 12.02
C GLU A 308 12.93 -36.43 13.02
N HIS A 309 12.42 -36.35 14.25
CA HIS A 309 13.18 -35.77 15.35
C HIS A 309 14.53 -36.48 15.45
N ASP A 310 15.63 -35.73 15.53
CA ASP A 310 17.03 -36.18 15.61
C ASP A 310 17.77 -36.55 14.31
N LYS A 311 17.17 -36.45 13.12
CA LYS A 311 17.90 -36.60 11.85
C LYS A 311 18.50 -35.27 11.36
N SER A 312 19.76 -35.31 10.89
CA SER A 312 20.36 -34.16 10.18
C SER A 312 19.53 -33.85 8.92
N PRO A 313 19.17 -32.58 8.66
CA PRO A 313 18.47 -32.22 7.44
C PRO A 313 19.37 -32.39 6.21
N ASP A 314 18.75 -32.81 5.11
CA ASP A 314 19.40 -32.86 3.80
C ASP A 314 19.61 -31.44 3.26
N ALA A 315 20.73 -31.23 2.56
CA ALA A 315 20.96 -29.98 1.87
C ALA A 315 20.02 -29.87 0.66
N THR A 316 19.37 -28.72 0.53
CA THR A 316 18.44 -28.38 -0.55
C THR A 316 18.83 -27.04 -1.16
N VAL A 317 18.28 -26.72 -2.34
CA VAL A 317 18.37 -25.36 -2.86
C VAL A 317 17.68 -24.42 -1.85
N ALA A 318 18.39 -23.40 -1.41
CA ALA A 318 17.82 -22.37 -0.53
C ALA A 318 16.65 -21.71 -1.27
N ALA A 319 15.46 -21.78 -0.67
CA ALA A 319 14.22 -21.24 -1.20
C ALA A 319 13.50 -20.47 -0.09
N GLY A 320 12.79 -19.42 -0.45
CA GLY A 320 12.08 -18.53 0.46
C GLY A 320 12.32 -17.07 0.12
N THR A 321 11.83 -16.16 0.96
CA THR A 321 11.76 -14.73 0.62
C THR A 321 12.91 -13.93 1.21
N MET A 322 13.56 -13.10 0.39
CA MET A 322 14.68 -12.25 0.83
C MET A 322 14.29 -11.32 1.98
N GLY A 323 15.22 -11.10 2.92
CA GLY A 323 14.98 -10.39 4.17
C GLY A 323 14.50 -11.27 5.33
N TYR A 324 13.92 -12.44 5.05
CA TYR A 324 13.50 -13.42 6.05
C TYR A 324 14.45 -14.62 6.13
N LEU A 325 15.26 -14.87 5.10
CA LEU A 325 16.14 -16.04 5.03
C LEU A 325 17.29 -15.97 6.05
N ALA A 326 17.45 -17.07 6.80
CA ALA A 326 18.55 -17.23 7.74
C ALA A 326 19.92 -17.29 7.02
N PRO A 327 20.96 -16.62 7.52
CA PRO A 327 22.25 -16.53 6.82
C PRO A 327 22.93 -17.89 6.62
N GLU A 328 22.84 -18.79 7.60
CA GLU A 328 23.39 -20.14 7.48
C GLU A 328 22.64 -21.00 6.46
N TYR A 329 21.35 -20.71 6.22
CA TYR A 329 20.54 -21.45 5.25
C TYR A 329 20.97 -21.12 3.82
N LEU A 330 21.26 -19.85 3.55
CA LEU A 330 21.83 -19.38 2.27
C LEU A 330 23.16 -20.05 1.94
N LEU A 331 23.97 -20.34 2.97
CA LEU A 331 25.29 -20.94 2.81
C LEU A 331 25.27 -22.46 2.69
N THR A 332 24.45 -23.11 3.52
CA THR A 332 24.49 -24.57 3.69
C THR A 332 23.39 -25.30 2.92
N GLY A 333 22.32 -24.60 2.53
CA GLY A 333 21.10 -25.20 1.97
C GLY A 333 20.34 -26.10 2.95
N LYS A 334 20.74 -26.16 4.22
CA LYS A 334 20.14 -27.02 5.24
C LYS A 334 19.11 -26.26 6.04
N ALA A 335 17.83 -26.56 5.80
CA ALA A 335 16.74 -26.00 6.59
C ALA A 335 16.65 -26.72 7.93
N THR A 336 16.42 -25.96 9.01
CA THR A 336 16.23 -26.48 10.38
C THR A 336 15.06 -25.74 11.02
N GLU A 337 14.60 -26.18 12.19
CA GLU A 337 13.69 -25.39 12.99
C GLU A 337 14.27 -23.99 13.30
N LYS A 338 15.60 -23.87 13.44
CA LYS A 338 16.27 -22.58 13.65
C LYS A 338 16.20 -21.65 12.44
N THR A 339 16.06 -22.17 11.22
CA THR A 339 15.88 -21.31 10.04
C THR A 339 14.50 -20.63 10.08
N ASP A 340 13.45 -21.36 10.48
CA ASP A 340 12.11 -20.78 10.69
C ASP A 340 12.10 -19.77 11.85
N VAL A 341 12.85 -20.04 12.94
CA VAL A 341 12.99 -19.11 14.07
C VAL A 341 13.58 -17.77 13.62
N PHE A 342 14.59 -17.79 12.73
CA PHE A 342 15.16 -16.55 12.20
C PHE A 342 14.13 -15.77 11.38
N SER A 343 13.42 -16.45 10.48
CA SER A 343 12.35 -15.85 9.67
C SER A 343 11.24 -15.26 10.53
N TYR A 344 10.86 -15.95 11.62
CA TYR A 344 9.94 -15.42 12.63
C TYR A 344 10.49 -14.17 13.31
N GLY A 345 11.78 -14.12 13.63
CA GLY A 345 12.44 -12.92 14.15
C GLY A 345 12.30 -11.72 13.20
N ALA A 346 12.48 -11.92 11.90
CA ALA A 346 12.24 -10.88 10.90
C ALA A 346 10.78 -10.42 10.87
N VAL A 347 9.81 -11.35 10.94
CA VAL A 347 8.37 -11.03 11.06
C VAL A 347 8.07 -10.22 12.32
N VAL A 348 8.64 -10.58 13.47
CA VAL A 348 8.46 -9.83 14.72
C VAL A 348 8.93 -8.39 14.57
N LEU A 349 10.12 -8.18 13.99
CA LEU A 349 10.67 -6.84 13.80
C LEU A 349 9.88 -6.04 12.77
N GLU A 350 9.42 -6.65 11.68
CA GLU A 350 8.55 -6.01 10.68
C GLU A 350 7.22 -5.58 11.31
N VAL A 351 6.56 -6.46 12.08
CA VAL A 351 5.29 -6.15 12.74
C VAL A 351 5.46 -5.07 13.80
N ALA A 352 6.55 -5.08 14.58
CA ALA A 352 6.80 -4.08 15.61
C ALA A 352 7.14 -2.70 15.03
N SER A 353 7.89 -2.67 13.92
CA SER A 353 8.38 -1.42 13.31
C SER A 353 7.52 -0.88 12.18
N GLY A 354 6.66 -1.70 11.59
CA GLY A 354 5.89 -1.34 10.40
C GLY A 354 6.73 -1.14 9.14
N ARG A 355 8.02 -1.51 9.17
CA ARG A 355 9.00 -1.38 8.07
C ARG A 355 9.20 -2.71 7.37
N ARG A 356 9.41 -2.69 6.05
CA ARG A 356 9.69 -3.93 5.29
C ARG A 356 11.07 -4.47 5.65
N PRO A 357 11.29 -5.81 5.64
CA PRO A 357 12.59 -6.40 5.95
C PRO A 357 13.74 -5.93 5.06
N ILE A 358 13.44 -5.58 3.81
CA ILE A 358 14.34 -4.97 2.84
C ILE A 358 13.68 -3.69 2.32
N GLU A 359 14.28 -2.54 2.60
CA GLU A 359 13.93 -1.26 1.98
C GLU A 359 14.95 -0.94 0.88
N LYS A 360 14.45 -0.65 -0.34
CA LYS A 360 15.27 -0.07 -1.41
C LYS A 360 15.13 1.44 -1.31
N ASP A 361 16.24 2.16 -1.14
CA ASP A 361 16.22 3.63 -1.10
C ASP A 361 15.64 4.17 -2.42
N ALA A 362 14.47 4.80 -2.35
CA ALA A 362 13.78 5.39 -3.50
C ALA A 362 14.47 6.67 -4.02
N THR A 363 15.46 7.21 -3.29
CA THR A 363 16.23 8.38 -3.71
C THR A 363 17.43 7.96 -4.55
N GLY A 364 17.24 7.88 -5.86
CA GLY A 364 18.30 7.71 -6.87
C GLY A 364 19.28 8.90 -6.97
N ALA A 365 19.78 9.40 -5.85
CA ALA A 365 20.70 10.52 -5.78
C ALA A 365 21.97 10.13 -5.00
N GLY A 366 22.89 9.45 -5.70
CA GLY A 366 24.32 9.43 -5.34
C GLY A 366 24.85 8.13 -4.75
N LYS A 367 25.62 7.40 -5.58
CA LYS A 367 26.67 6.41 -5.21
C LYS A 367 26.29 5.36 -4.15
N GLY A 368 25.79 4.21 -4.62
CA GLY A 368 25.79 2.94 -3.88
C GLY A 368 24.83 2.90 -2.71
N GLY A 369 23.54 3.12 -2.96
CA GLY A 369 22.48 3.00 -1.95
C GLY A 369 22.49 1.61 -1.33
N VAL A 370 22.85 1.55 -0.05
CA VAL A 370 22.90 0.29 0.71
C VAL A 370 21.46 -0.09 1.01
N SER A 371 20.99 -1.24 0.50
CA SER A 371 19.73 -1.81 0.94
C SER A 371 19.78 -1.99 2.47
N SER A 372 18.98 -1.22 3.22
CA SER A 372 19.02 -1.29 4.67
C SER A 372 18.22 -2.51 5.13
N ASN A 373 18.92 -3.54 5.61
CA ASN A 373 18.30 -4.72 6.20
C ASN A 373 17.68 -4.36 7.56
N LEU A 374 16.39 -4.68 7.74
CA LEU A 374 15.64 -4.32 8.95
C LEU A 374 16.28 -4.88 10.22
N VAL A 375 16.73 -6.14 10.20
CA VAL A 375 17.37 -6.78 11.36
C VAL A 375 18.63 -6.00 11.76
N GLU A 376 19.45 -5.58 10.79
CA GLU A 376 20.68 -4.82 11.04
C GLU A 376 20.40 -3.41 11.60
N TRP A 377 19.34 -2.76 11.10
CA TRP A 377 18.90 -1.48 11.61
C TRP A 377 18.43 -1.55 13.07
N VAL A 378 17.59 -2.54 13.43
CA VAL A 378 17.15 -2.72 14.82
C VAL A 378 18.33 -3.10 15.72
N TRP A 379 19.28 -3.90 15.25
CA TRP A 379 20.49 -4.24 16.01
C TRP A 379 21.34 -3.00 16.33
N THR A 380 21.42 -2.05 15.39
CA THR A 380 22.09 -0.77 15.59
C THR A 380 21.42 0.05 16.69
N LEU A 381 20.08 0.13 16.68
CA LEU A 381 19.32 0.81 17.74
C LEU A 381 19.49 0.13 19.11
N HIS A 382 19.54 -1.20 19.16
CA HIS A 382 19.82 -1.95 20.38
C HIS A 382 21.20 -1.63 20.95
N ARG A 383 22.24 -1.65 20.09
CA ARG A 383 23.61 -1.30 20.47
C ARG A 383 23.72 0.10 21.04
N GLU A 384 22.95 1.06 20.51
CA GLU A 384 22.90 2.44 20.99
C GLU A 384 22.02 2.66 22.23
N GLY A 385 21.33 1.62 22.72
CA GLY A 385 20.39 1.73 23.84
C GLY A 385 19.08 2.45 23.48
N ARG A 386 18.78 2.59 22.18
CA ARG A 386 17.64 3.35 21.63
C ARG A 386 16.59 2.44 21.00
N LEU A 387 16.46 1.21 21.49
CA LEU A 387 15.64 0.15 20.89
C LEU A 387 14.18 0.56 20.62
N LEU A 388 13.55 1.34 21.52
CA LEU A 388 12.16 1.77 21.35
C LEU A 388 11.93 2.67 20.12
N LEU A 389 12.97 3.29 19.56
CA LEU A 389 12.84 4.02 18.29
C LEU A 389 12.57 3.10 17.09
N ALA A 390 12.69 1.78 17.28
CA ALA A 390 12.29 0.80 16.29
C ALA A 390 10.77 0.63 16.21
N ALA A 391 10.00 1.11 17.20
CA ALA A 391 8.55 0.99 17.20
C ALA A 391 7.92 1.76 16.03
N ASP A 392 6.85 1.21 15.46
CA ASP A 392 6.12 1.82 14.35
C ASP A 392 5.62 3.22 14.74
N PRO A 393 6.11 4.30 14.10
CA PRO A 393 5.74 5.66 14.47
C PRO A 393 4.25 5.94 14.24
N ARG A 394 3.56 5.16 13.39
CA ARG A 394 2.12 5.30 13.15
C ARG A 394 1.28 4.86 14.34
N LEU A 395 1.84 4.08 15.28
CA LEU A 395 1.15 3.73 16.52
C LEU A 395 1.04 4.92 17.48
N GLU A 396 1.73 6.04 17.24
CA GLU A 396 1.63 7.28 18.05
C GLU A 396 1.81 7.07 19.57
N ASN A 397 2.63 6.08 19.95
CA ASN A 397 2.85 5.60 21.33
C ASN A 397 1.62 4.94 22.00
N GLU A 398 0.63 4.50 21.24
CA GLU A 398 -0.48 3.65 21.70
C GLU A 398 -0.04 2.18 21.88
N PHE A 399 1.00 1.97 22.68
CA PHE A 399 1.50 0.66 23.07
C PHE A 399 2.14 0.71 24.46
N ASP A 400 2.17 -0.42 25.17
CA ASP A 400 2.95 -0.54 26.40
C ASP A 400 4.45 -0.64 26.05
N GLU A 401 5.26 0.28 26.58
CA GLU A 401 6.70 0.33 26.28
C GLU A 401 7.45 -0.92 26.72
N ALA A 402 7.06 -1.55 27.83
CA ALA A 402 7.72 -2.75 28.32
C ALA A 402 7.41 -3.94 27.42
N GLU A 403 6.16 -4.06 26.96
CA GLU A 403 5.73 -5.05 25.98
C GLU A 403 6.43 -4.84 24.63
N MET A 404 6.46 -3.61 24.11
CA MET A 404 7.13 -3.28 22.84
C MET A 404 8.62 -3.60 22.91
N ARG A 405 9.30 -3.17 23.98
CA ARG A 405 10.71 -3.51 24.21
C ARG A 405 10.92 -5.02 24.26
N ARG A 406 10.04 -5.76 24.96
CA ARG A 406 10.12 -7.22 25.04
C ARG A 406 9.98 -7.87 23.66
N VAL A 407 8.99 -7.45 22.86
CA VAL A 407 8.77 -7.95 21.50
C VAL A 407 9.99 -7.69 20.61
N LEU A 408 10.55 -6.47 20.64
CA LEU A 408 11.75 -6.14 19.88
C LEU A 408 12.97 -6.99 20.29
N MET A 409 13.14 -7.23 21.60
CA MET A 409 14.20 -8.11 22.11
C MET A 409 14.01 -9.57 21.68
N VAL A 410 12.77 -10.07 21.69
CA VAL A 410 12.44 -11.41 21.15
C VAL A 410 12.78 -11.49 19.66
N GLY A 411 12.40 -10.46 18.89
CA GLY A 411 12.74 -10.37 17.46
C GLY A 411 14.24 -10.51 17.22
N LEU A 412 15.06 -9.74 17.97
CA LEU A 412 16.52 -9.81 17.90
C LEU A 412 17.11 -11.16 18.35
N ALA A 413 16.56 -11.77 19.41
CA ALA A 413 16.99 -13.09 19.88
C ALA A 413 16.71 -14.18 18.84
N CYS A 414 15.55 -14.12 18.20
CA CYS A 414 15.16 -15.02 17.12
C CYS A 414 15.99 -14.81 15.85
N SER A 415 16.30 -13.56 15.50
CA SER A 415 17.09 -13.20 14.31
C SER A 415 18.61 -13.21 14.55
N ASN A 416 19.10 -13.92 15.57
CA ASN A 416 20.53 -14.01 15.85
C ASN A 416 21.27 -14.72 14.70
N SER A 417 22.45 -14.25 14.32
CA SER A 417 23.24 -14.91 13.26
C SER A 417 23.77 -16.29 13.66
N ASP A 418 23.92 -16.57 14.95
CA ASP A 418 24.23 -17.90 15.45
C ASP A 418 22.92 -18.70 15.67
N PRO A 419 22.67 -19.79 14.91
CA PRO A 419 21.47 -20.62 15.06
C PRO A 419 21.34 -21.25 16.45
N LEU A 420 22.46 -21.55 17.13
CA LEU A 420 22.44 -22.19 18.45
C LEU A 420 22.00 -21.21 19.54
N ALA A 421 22.28 -19.92 19.36
CA ALA A 421 21.85 -18.87 20.27
C ALA A 421 20.35 -18.52 20.16
N ARG A 422 19.68 -18.94 19.08
CA ARG A 422 18.24 -18.69 18.89
C ARG A 422 17.40 -19.53 19.85
N PRO A 423 16.34 -18.98 20.47
CA PRO A 423 15.44 -19.74 21.33
C PRO A 423 14.63 -20.78 20.54
N SER A 424 14.02 -21.74 21.26
CA SER A 424 12.97 -22.59 20.67
C SER A 424 11.65 -21.82 20.59
N MET A 425 10.78 -22.19 19.64
CA MET A 425 9.49 -21.51 19.50
C MET A 425 8.57 -21.66 20.73
N ARG A 426 8.63 -22.78 21.45
CA ARG A 426 7.99 -22.91 22.77
C ARG A 426 8.48 -21.87 23.78
N SER A 427 9.78 -21.62 23.83
CA SER A 427 10.35 -20.59 24.70
C SER A 427 9.90 -19.19 24.25
N VAL A 428 9.85 -18.93 22.93
CA VAL A 428 9.36 -17.67 22.37
C VAL A 428 7.93 -17.38 22.80
N VAL A 429 7.03 -18.37 22.78
CA VAL A 429 5.66 -18.23 23.28
C VAL A 429 5.66 -17.79 24.75
N GLN A 430 6.43 -18.46 25.61
CA GLN A 430 6.53 -18.10 27.04
C GLN A 430 7.07 -16.68 27.25
N MET A 431 8.07 -16.27 26.47
CA MET A 431 8.59 -14.90 26.50
C MET A 431 7.52 -13.88 26.12
N LEU A 432 6.74 -14.12 25.06
CA LEU A 432 5.72 -13.18 24.58
C LEU A 432 4.53 -13.04 25.53
N VAL A 433 4.13 -14.12 26.20
CA VAL A 433 3.10 -14.10 27.26
C VAL A 433 3.62 -13.42 28.53
N GLY A 434 4.93 -13.48 28.77
CA GLY A 434 5.59 -12.87 29.93
C GLY A 434 5.91 -13.84 31.06
N ASP A 435 5.80 -15.15 30.80
CA ASP A 435 6.10 -16.21 31.76
C ASP A 435 7.60 -16.57 31.79
N ALA A 436 8.39 -16.07 30.84
CA ALA A 436 9.83 -16.23 30.77
C ALA A 436 10.54 -14.92 30.43
N GLU A 437 11.75 -14.73 30.97
CA GLU A 437 12.61 -13.60 30.59
C GLU A 437 13.22 -13.83 29.21
N VAL A 438 13.43 -12.73 28.47
CA VAL A 438 14.12 -12.78 27.18
C VAL A 438 15.62 -12.98 27.42
N PRO A 439 16.28 -13.93 26.74
CA PRO A 439 17.72 -14.11 26.83
C PRO A 439 18.48 -12.82 26.55
N ILE A 440 19.64 -12.65 27.19
CA ILE A 440 20.48 -11.47 26.97
C ILE A 440 20.95 -11.47 25.51
N VAL A 441 20.42 -10.52 24.73
CA VAL A 441 20.86 -10.28 23.35
C VAL A 441 22.14 -9.41 23.40
N PRO A 442 23.29 -9.91 22.92
CA PRO A 442 24.54 -9.15 22.91
C PRO A 442 24.39 -7.81 22.16
N THR A 443 24.93 -6.74 22.74
CA THR A 443 24.91 -5.39 22.12
C THR A 443 25.84 -5.30 20.91
N THR A 444 26.86 -6.16 20.83
CA THR A 444 27.69 -6.39 19.63
C THR A 444 27.28 -7.69 18.98
N LYS A 445 26.87 -7.65 17.71
CA LYS A 445 26.56 -8.84 16.92
C LYS A 445 27.75 -9.81 16.97
N PRO A 446 27.55 -11.09 17.32
CA PRO A 446 28.63 -12.07 17.27
C PRO A 446 29.19 -12.11 15.84
N ASN A 447 30.48 -11.82 15.69
CA ASN A 447 31.18 -12.13 14.44
C ASN A 447 31.19 -13.64 14.31
N THR A 448 30.25 -14.19 13.56
CA THR A 448 30.42 -15.52 12.99
C THR A 448 31.75 -15.47 12.23
N GLY A 449 32.71 -16.35 12.53
CA GLY A 449 34.08 -16.35 11.99
C GLY A 449 34.19 -16.56 10.47
N LEU A 450 33.19 -16.15 9.69
CA LEU A 450 33.24 -16.02 8.25
C LEU A 450 34.14 -14.83 7.92
N SER A 451 35.26 -15.15 7.25
CA SER A 451 36.14 -14.17 6.62
C SER A 451 35.34 -13.05 5.93
N THR A 452 35.83 -11.82 6.02
CA THR A 452 35.31 -10.58 5.41
C THR A 452 34.88 -10.74 3.94
N SER A 453 35.47 -11.72 3.24
CA SER A 453 35.17 -12.09 1.85
C SER A 453 33.78 -12.74 1.66
N HIS A 454 33.28 -13.53 2.62
CA HIS A 454 31.99 -14.24 2.52
C HIS A 454 30.82 -13.35 2.92
N SER A 455 31.02 -12.41 3.86
CA SER A 455 30.02 -11.39 4.19
C SER A 455 29.78 -10.44 3.01
N GLN A 456 30.84 -10.06 2.28
CA GLN A 456 30.71 -9.33 1.02
C GLN A 456 29.98 -10.13 -0.06
N LEU A 457 30.16 -11.46 -0.09
CA LEU A 457 29.48 -12.34 -1.04
C LEU A 457 27.98 -12.49 -0.73
N LEU A 458 27.61 -12.61 0.55
CA LEU A 458 26.22 -12.59 1.03
C LEU A 458 25.54 -11.24 0.75
N LEU A 459 26.25 -10.12 0.95
CA LEU A 459 25.77 -8.78 0.57
C LEU A 459 25.62 -8.65 -0.95
N SER A 460 26.54 -9.20 -1.74
CA SER A 460 26.42 -9.20 -3.21
C SER A 460 25.29 -10.10 -3.72
N LEU A 461 24.99 -11.21 -3.03
CA LEU A 461 23.82 -12.05 -3.30
C LEU A 461 22.51 -11.35 -2.89
N GLN A 462 22.53 -10.58 -1.79
CA GLN A 462 21.41 -9.72 -1.39
C GLN A 462 21.11 -8.66 -2.46
N ASP A 463 22.13 -8.04 -3.04
CA ASP A 463 21.96 -7.08 -4.14
C ASP A 463 21.48 -7.78 -5.43
N SER A 464 22.06 -8.92 -5.78
CA SER A 464 21.77 -9.64 -7.04
C SER A 464 20.38 -10.27 -7.10
N VAL A 465 19.85 -10.78 -5.97
CA VAL A 465 18.50 -11.41 -5.94
C VAL A 465 17.41 -10.35 -5.79
N SER A 466 17.72 -9.19 -5.20
CA SER A 466 16.77 -8.07 -5.15
C SER A 466 16.38 -7.56 -6.55
N ASP A 467 17.23 -7.74 -7.56
CA ASP A 467 16.95 -7.38 -8.95
C ASP A 467 16.12 -8.44 -9.70
N ILE A 468 15.93 -9.64 -9.14
CA ILE A 468 15.25 -10.78 -9.78
C ILE A 468 13.78 -10.91 -9.34
N ASP A 469 13.38 -10.29 -8.22
CA ASP A 469 11.98 -10.27 -7.75
C ASP A 469 11.01 -9.58 -8.73
N GLY A 470 11.52 -8.90 -9.76
CA GLY A 470 10.71 -8.37 -10.88
C GLY A 470 10.44 -9.36 -12.01
N ILE A 471 11.03 -10.56 -12.03
CA ILE A 471 11.04 -11.44 -13.22
C ILE A 471 10.55 -12.89 -12.96
N ILE A 472 10.53 -13.41 -11.72
CA ILE A 472 10.11 -14.81 -11.49
C ILE A 472 8.65 -14.88 -11.03
N THR A 473 7.76 -14.48 -11.93
CA THR A 473 6.48 -15.18 -12.10
C THR A 473 6.61 -15.92 -13.42
N ILE A 474 6.81 -17.24 -13.41
CA ILE A 474 6.56 -18.22 -14.49
C ILE A 474 7.44 -19.47 -14.25
N SER A 475 6.75 -20.62 -14.17
CA SER A 475 7.26 -22.00 -14.26
C SER A 475 7.66 -22.71 -12.97
N THR A 476 6.69 -23.30 -12.29
CA THR A 476 6.87 -24.68 -11.81
C THR A 476 5.72 -25.54 -12.30
N SER A 477 6.04 -26.35 -13.30
CA SER A 477 5.24 -27.44 -13.82
C SER A 477 4.93 -28.49 -12.75
N THR A 478 3.70 -28.97 -12.83
CA THR A 478 3.09 -30.13 -12.18
C THR A 478 4.06 -31.30 -11.91
N SER A 479 4.11 -31.74 -10.65
CA SER A 479 4.30 -33.15 -10.32
C SER A 479 3.27 -33.51 -9.25
N GLU A 480 2.29 -34.30 -9.67
CA GLU A 480 1.23 -34.86 -8.84
C GLU A 480 1.83 -35.76 -7.75
N ASN A 481 1.55 -35.41 -6.50
CA ASN A 481 1.29 -36.39 -5.45
C ASN A 481 0.33 -35.73 -4.46
N SER A 482 -0.93 -36.12 -4.61
CA SER A 482 -2.08 -35.66 -3.85
C SER A 482 -1.88 -35.92 -2.34
N PHE A 483 -1.94 -34.85 -1.55
CA PHE A 483 -2.16 -34.92 -0.12
C PHE A 483 -3.66 -34.81 0.15
N SER A 484 -4.26 -35.88 0.66
CA SER A 484 -5.61 -35.90 1.19
C SER A 484 -5.53 -36.03 2.72
N GLY A 485 -5.98 -34.99 3.42
CA GLY A 485 -6.14 -34.95 4.88
C GLY A 485 -6.91 -33.68 5.22
N ILE A 486 -8.24 -33.76 5.24
CA ILE A 486 -9.07 -33.90 6.46
C ILE A 486 -8.93 -32.66 7.35
N ASP A 487 -9.98 -31.85 7.31
CA ASP A 487 -10.26 -30.76 8.22
C ASP A 487 -10.08 -31.21 9.67
N ILE A 488 -9.20 -30.53 10.40
CA ILE A 488 -9.19 -30.50 11.85
C ILE A 488 -9.45 -29.04 12.25
N VAL A 489 -10.57 -28.88 12.96
CA VAL A 489 -11.18 -27.65 13.48
C VAL A 489 -10.21 -26.84 14.34
#